data_AF-A0A5C8BPI7-F1
#
_entry.id   AF-A0A5C8BPI7-F1
#
_cell.length_a   1.000
_cell.length_b   1.000
_cell.length_c   1.000
_cell.angle_alpha   90.00
_cell.angle_beta   90.00
_cell.angle_gamma   90.00
#
_symmetry.space_group_name_H-M   'P 1'
#
loop_
_entity.id
_entity.type
_entity.pdbx_description
1 polymer ?
#
loop_
_entity_poly.entity_id
_entity_poly.type
_entity_poly.pdbx_seq_one_letter_code
_entity_poly.pdbx_strand_id
1 'polypeptide(L)' 'VVAPTVLQNVVDMAIQIHGGEGVSRDTPLTAFFNQARSLRLADGPDEVHKGMIAKLELKKRGYGR' A
#
# COMPACT_ATOMS: atom_id res chain seq x y z
N VAL A 1 3.84 2.97 -4.47
CA VAL A 1 2.46 3.44 -4.77
C VAL A 1 1.78 3.74 -3.45
N VAL A 2 1.00 4.84 -3.34
CA VAL A 2 0.44 5.29 -2.04
C VAL A 2 -0.85 4.55 -1.68
N ALA A 3 -1.70 4.25 -2.66
CA ALA A 3 -3.03 3.70 -2.43
C ALA A 3 -3.07 2.36 -1.66
N PRO A 4 -2.31 1.29 -2.03
CA PRO A 4 -2.40 0.02 -1.34
C PRO A 4 -1.76 0.07 0.06
N THR A 5 -0.76 0.93 0.27
CA THR A 5 -0.19 1.21 1.60
C THR A 5 -1.19 1.92 2.50
N VAL A 6 -1.93 2.91 1.97
CA VAL A 6 -2.99 3.58 2.73
C VAL A 6 -4.11 2.61 3.07
N LEU A 7 -4.55 1.77 2.12
CA LEU A 7 -5.56 0.74 2.38
C LEU A 7 -5.13 -0.19 3.51
N GLN A 8 -3.89 -0.70 3.45
CA GLN A 8 -3.36 -1.59 4.48
C GLN A 8 -3.38 -0.93 5.87
N ASN A 9 -2.92 0.32 5.97
CA ASN A 9 -2.88 1.05 7.24
C ASN A 9 -4.28 1.32 7.82
N VAL A 10 -5.23 1.73 6.97
CA VAL A 10 -6.60 2.03 7.40
C VAL A 10 -7.31 0.75 7.85
N VAL A 11 -7.12 -0.35 7.13
CA VAL A 11 -7.70 -1.64 7.50
C VAL A 11 -7.11 -2.14 8.81
N ASP A 12 -5.79 -2.01 9.04
CA ASP A 12 -5.18 -2.38 10.31
C ASP A 12 -5.77 -1.59 11.49
N MET A 13 -5.95 -0.28 11.34
CA MET A 13 -6.61 0.54 12.36
C MET A 13 -8.05 0.07 12.61
N ALA A 14 -8.79 -0.27 11.56
CA ALA A 14 -10.15 -0.77 11.68
C ALA A 14 -10.21 -2.13 12.39
N ILE A 15 -9.30 -3.06 12.06
CA ILE A 15 -9.16 -4.36 12.75
C ILE A 15 -8.90 -4.15 14.23
N GLN A 16 -7.98 -3.24 14.57
CA GLN A 16 -7.63 -2.96 15.96
C GLN A 16 -8.82 -2.41 16.77
N ILE A 17 -9.69 -1.60 16.15
CA ILE A 17 -10.92 -1.08 16.78
C ILE A 17 -11.94 -2.21 17.02
N HIS A 18 -12.09 -3.14 16.07
CA HIS A 18 -13.04 -4.26 16.16
C HIS A 18 -12.54 -5.43 17.03
N GLY A 19 -11.26 -5.43 17.42
CA GLY A 19 -10.67 -6.49 18.25
C GLY A 19 -10.75 -7.87 17.56
N GLY A 20 -11.19 -8.90 18.29
CA GLY A 20 -11.30 -10.26 17.77
C GLY A 20 -12.26 -10.41 16.59
N GLU A 21 -13.31 -9.60 16.53
CA GLU A 21 -14.23 -9.55 15.39
C GLU A 21 -13.54 -9.01 14.12
N GLY A 22 -12.54 -8.13 14.28
CA GLY A 22 -11.80 -7.54 13.17
C GLY A 22 -10.99 -8.55 12.35
N VAL A 23 -10.62 -9.68 12.95
CA VAL A 23 -9.91 -10.79 12.27
C VAL A 23 -10.84 -11.96 11.92
N SER A 24 -12.14 -11.81 12.15
CA SER A 24 -13.15 -12.81 11.81
C SER A 24 -13.52 -12.76 10.32
N ARG A 25 -14.50 -13.59 9.92
CA ARG A 25 -15.17 -13.50 8.62
C ARG A 25 -16.50 -12.75 8.68
N ASP A 26 -16.86 -12.23 9.86
CA ASP A 26 -18.11 -11.51 10.08
C ASP A 26 -18.02 -10.06 9.56
N THR A 27 -16.80 -9.55 9.41
CA THR A 27 -16.51 -8.26 8.78
C THR A 27 -15.70 -8.45 7.48
N PRO A 28 -15.74 -7.50 6.54
CA PRO A 28 -14.92 -7.57 5.32
C PRO A 28 -13.44 -7.22 5.55
N LEU A 29 -13.02 -6.91 6.79
CA LEU A 29 -11.71 -6.33 7.08
C LEU A 29 -10.56 -7.26 6.70
N THR A 30 -10.67 -8.56 6.97
CA THR A 30 -9.68 -9.56 6.57
C THR A 30 -9.54 -9.67 5.05
N ALA A 31 -10.64 -9.53 4.30
CA ALA A 31 -10.61 -9.54 2.83
C ALA A 31 -9.89 -8.29 2.29
N PHE A 32 -10.14 -7.11 2.88
CA PHE A 32 -9.44 -5.88 2.48
C PHE A 32 -7.95 -5.92 2.80
N PHE A 33 -7.56 -6.46 3.96
CA PHE A 33 -6.15 -6.62 4.31
C PHE A 33 -5.43 -7.52 3.29
N ASN A 34 -6.04 -8.64 2.92
CA ASN A 34 -5.53 -9.54 1.90
C ASN A 34 -5.41 -8.87 0.53
N GLN A 35 -6.44 -8.13 0.11
CA GLN A 35 -6.43 -7.40 -1.15
C GLN A 35 -5.31 -6.35 -1.18
N ALA A 36 -5.12 -5.59 -0.11
CA ALA A 36 -4.03 -4.61 0.00
C ALA A 36 -2.67 -5.29 -0.19
N ARG A 37 -2.48 -6.46 0.42
CA ARG A 37 -1.25 -7.24 0.27
C ARG A 37 -1.07 -7.77 -1.15
N SER A 38 -2.11 -8.29 -1.77
CA SER A 38 -2.08 -8.75 -3.16
C SER A 38 -1.73 -7.64 -4.13
N LEU A 39 -2.30 -6.44 -3.95
CA LEU A 39 -2.00 -5.28 -4.79
C LEU A 39 -0.53 -4.86 -4.68
N ARG A 40 0.05 -4.87 -3.47
CA ARG A 40 1.48 -4.56 -3.29
C ARG A 40 2.41 -5.57 -3.95
N LEU A 41 1.98 -6.82 -4.08
CA LEU A 41 2.72 -7.83 -4.83
C LEU A 41 2.59 -7.61 -6.34
N ALA A 42 1.40 -7.26 -6.82
CA ALA A 42 1.14 -7.00 -8.23
C ALA A 42 1.85 -5.73 -8.75
N ASP A 43 1.84 -4.66 -7.96
CA ASP A 43 2.49 -3.38 -8.27
C ASP A 43 4.02 -3.48 -8.22
N GLY A 44 4.58 -4.45 -7.52
CA GLY A 44 6.02 -4.58 -7.31
C GLY A 44 6.57 -3.63 -6.23
N PRO A 45 7.89 -3.68 -5.97
CA PRO A 45 8.49 -3.00 -4.81
C PRO A 45 8.29 -1.48 -4.85
N ASP A 46 8.00 -0.88 -3.69
CA ASP A 46 7.84 0.57 -3.57
C ASP A 46 9.13 1.33 -3.90
N GLU A 47 10.29 0.69 -3.73
CA GLU A 47 11.61 1.23 -4.06
C GLU A 47 11.77 1.44 -5.57
N VAL A 48 11.24 0.53 -6.39
CA VAL A 48 11.27 0.66 -7.86
C VAL A 48 10.42 1.85 -8.28
N HIS A 49 9.23 1.98 -7.69
CA HIS A 49 8.36 3.13 -7.93
C HIS A 49 8.98 4.45 -7.51
N LYS A 50 9.55 4.52 -6.30
CA LYS A 50 10.25 5.71 -5.80
C LYS A 50 11.47 6.04 -6.66
N GLY A 51 12.22 5.03 -7.10
CA GLY A 51 13.37 5.20 -7.99
C GLY A 51 12.99 5.77 -9.35
N MET A 52 11.88 5.29 -9.93
CA MET A 52 11.34 5.85 -11.17
C MET A 52 10.92 7.32 -10.99
N ILE A 53 10.20 7.64 -9.92
CA ILE A 53 9.81 9.03 -9.61
C ILE A 53 11.05 9.91 -9.43
N ALA A 54 12.05 9.44 -8.68
CA ALA A 54 13.29 10.18 -8.47
C ALA A 54 14.02 10.45 -9.80
N LYS A 55 14.11 9.46 -10.70
CA LYS A 55 14.71 9.64 -12.03
C LYS A 55 13.97 10.69 -12.86
N LEU A 56 12.64 10.67 -12.84
CA LEU A 56 11.82 11.66 -13.55
C LEU A 56 12.01 13.07 -12.97
N GLU A 57 12.03 13.19 -11.65
CA GLU A 57 12.21 14.47 -10.96
C GLU A 57 13.62 15.06 -11.19
N LEU A 58 14.66 14.22 -11.14
CA LEU A 58 16.03 14.63 -11.44
C LEU A 58 16.18 15.11 -12.89
N LYS A 59 15.56 14.41 -13.85
CA LYS A 59 15.54 14.84 -15.26
C LYS A 59 14.84 16.19 -15.42
N LYS A 60 13.69 16.39 -14.77
CA LYS A 60 12.94 17.66 -14.80
C LYS A 60 13.75 18.83 -14.27
N ARG A 61 14.61 18.60 -13.28
CA ARG A 61 15.49 19.60 -12.67
C ARG A 61 16.83 19.80 -13.40
N GLY A 62 17.06 19.14 -14.53
CA GLY A 62 18.28 19.29 -15.32
C GLY A 62 19.49 18.49 -14.80
N TYR A 63 19.28 17.57 -13.85
CA TYR A 63 20.32 16.66 -13.33
C TYR A 63 20.39 15.33 -14.08
N GLY A 64 19.59 15.14 -15.12
CA GLY A 64 19.66 13.95 -15.98
C GLY A 64 20.81 14.07 -16.97
N ARG A 65 21.81 13.19 -16.86
CA ARG A 65 22.69 12.87 -18.00
C ARG A 65 21.88 12.21 -19.11
#